data_AF-A0A0S8BNT4-F1
#
_entry.id   AF-A0A0S8BNT4-F1
#
_cell.length_a   1.000
_cell.length_b   1.000
_cell.length_c   1.000
_cell.angle_alpha   90.00
_cell.angle_beta   90.00
_cell.angle_gamma   90.00
#
_symmetry.space_group_name_H-M   'P 1'
#
loop_
_entity.id
_entity.type
_entity.pdbx_description
1 polymer ?
#
loop_
_entity_poly.entity_id
_entity_poly.type
_entity_poly.pdbx_seq_one_letter_code
_entity_poly.pdbx_strand_id
1 'polypeptide(L)'
;MTRRLWIAIALLIVSAVGVIELRHENRVAFARLQTLQQQRDALDVEWGKLLLEEGAWAQHQRLESTARTKLGMQLPQAEQIVMVDIRDKESGR
;
A
#
# COMPACT_ATOMS: atom_id res chain seq x y z
N MET A 1 -63.75 -12.77 -9.12
CA MET A 1 -62.73 -11.69 -9.20
C MET A 1 -61.77 -11.70 -8.01
N THR A 2 -62.27 -11.81 -6.78
CA THR A 2 -61.50 -11.83 -5.52
C THR A 2 -60.40 -12.90 -5.45
N ARG A 3 -60.65 -14.13 -5.93
CA ARG A 3 -59.63 -15.22 -5.91
C ARG A 3 -58.35 -14.89 -6.69
N ARG A 4 -58.47 -14.17 -7.82
CA ARG A 4 -57.30 -13.77 -8.63
C ARG A 4 -56.46 -12.72 -7.92
N LEU A 5 -57.11 -11.80 -7.20
CA LEU A 5 -56.42 -10.77 -6.42
C LEU A 5 -55.59 -11.38 -5.28
N TRP A 6 -56.13 -12.37 -4.58
CA TRP A 6 -55.40 -13.08 -3.52
C TRP A 6 -54.15 -13.80 -4.04
N ILE A 7 -54.23 -14.42 -5.22
CA ILE A 7 -53.07 -15.08 -5.85
C ILE A 7 -52.00 -14.04 -6.22
N ALA A 8 -52.39 -12.89 -6.78
CA ALA A 8 -51.46 -11.83 -7.12
C ALA A 8 -50.77 -11.24 -5.88
N ILE A 9 -51.51 -11.04 -4.79
CA ILE A 9 -50.96 -10.56 -3.51
C ILE A 9 -49.96 -11.57 -2.95
N ALA A 10 -50.28 -12.86 -2.97
CA ALA A 10 -49.38 -13.90 -2.49
C ALA A 10 -48.06 -13.92 -3.31
N LEU A 11 -48.16 -13.84 -4.64
CA LEU A 11 -46.99 -13.75 -5.53
C LEU A 11 -46.13 -12.51 -5.22
N LEU A 12 -46.77 -11.36 -4.97
CA LEU A 12 -46.05 -10.12 -4.66
C LEU A 12 -45.32 -10.20 -3.32
N ILE A 13 -45.93 -10.81 -2.31
CA ILE A 13 -45.30 -11.04 -1.00
C ILE A 13 -44.09 -11.98 -1.15
N VAL A 14 -44.24 -13.09 -1.88
CA VAL A 14 -43.14 -14.04 -2.12
C VAL A 14 -41.99 -13.35 -2.86
N SER A 15 -42.29 -12.53 -3.87
CA SER A 15 -41.28 -11.74 -4.58
C SER A 15 -40.57 -10.75 -3.65
N ALA A 16 -41.33 -10.02 -2.83
CA ALA A 16 -40.77 -9.04 -1.90
C ALA A 16 -39.82 -9.69 -0.88
N VAL A 17 -40.21 -10.83 -0.31
CA VAL A 17 -39.35 -11.61 0.61
C VAL A 17 -38.09 -12.08 -0.10
N GLY A 18 -38.21 -12.61 -1.32
CA GLY A 18 -37.05 -13.04 -2.11
C GLY A 18 -36.05 -11.90 -2.39
N VAL A 19 -36.54 -10.70 -2.69
CA VAL A 19 -35.68 -9.52 -2.90
C VAL A 19 -34.97 -9.11 -1.60
N ILE A 20 -35.65 -9.17 -0.46
CA ILE A 20 -35.07 -8.83 0.84
C ILE A 20 -33.93 -9.80 1.20
N GLU A 21 -34.17 -11.10 1.05
CA GLU A 21 -33.16 -12.13 1.30
C GLU A 21 -31.95 -11.95 0.38
N LEU A 22 -32.19 -11.76 -0.93
CA LEU A 22 -31.10 -11.55 -1.89
C LEU A 22 -30.28 -10.29 -1.54
N ARG A 23 -30.94 -9.22 -1.08
CA ARG A 23 -30.27 -8.00 -0.63
C ARG A 23 -29.45 -8.23 0.64
N HIS A 24 -29.93 -9.06 1.56
CA HIS A 24 -29.20 -9.40 2.78
C HIS A 24 -27.92 -10.18 2.45
N GLU A 25 -28.06 -11.25 1.68
CA GLU A 25 -26.93 -12.07 1.19
C GLU A 25 -25.91 -11.22 0.43
N ASN A 26 -26.38 -10.35 -0.47
CA ASN A 26 -25.50 -9.44 -1.21
C ASN A 26 -24.72 -8.52 -0.27
N ARG A 27 -25.36 -7.96 0.76
CA ARG A 27 -24.70 -7.10 1.75
C ARG A 27 -23.61 -7.86 2.53
N VAL A 28 -23.88 -9.10 2.94
CA VAL A 28 -22.91 -9.93 3.68
C VAL A 28 -21.73 -10.31 2.78
N ALA A 29 -22.02 -10.78 1.56
CA ALA A 29 -21.00 -11.12 0.58
C ALA A 29 -20.12 -9.92 0.22
N PHE A 30 -20.73 -8.75 0.03
CA PHE A 30 -20.01 -7.51 -0.26
C PHE A 30 -19.13 -7.07 0.92
N ALA A 31 -19.62 -7.16 2.15
CA ALA A 31 -18.80 -6.87 3.33
C ALA A 31 -17.57 -7.78 3.41
N ARG A 32 -17.75 -9.08 3.15
CA ARG A 32 -16.63 -10.04 3.13
C ARG A 32 -15.63 -9.72 2.02
N LEU A 33 -16.12 -9.39 0.82
CA LEU A 33 -15.25 -8.96 -0.27
C LEU A 33 -14.43 -7.73 0.11
N GLN A 34 -15.08 -6.72 0.71
CA GLN A 34 -14.40 -5.50 1.16
C GLN A 34 -13.30 -5.80 2.17
N THR A 35 -13.54 -6.70 3.13
CA THR A 35 -12.51 -7.07 4.12
C THR A 35 -11.29 -7.75 3.48
N LEU A 36 -11.51 -8.62 2.50
CA LEU A 36 -10.42 -9.30 1.79
C LEU A 36 -9.63 -8.33 0.93
N GLN A 37 -10.30 -7.37 0.28
CA GLN A 37 -9.64 -6.31 -0.48
C GLN A 37 -8.77 -5.44 0.42
N GLN A 38 -9.29 -5.03 1.58
CA GLN A 38 -8.52 -4.26 2.55
C GLN A 38 -7.27 -5.01 3.04
N GLN A 39 -7.38 -6.32 3.28
CA GLN A 39 -6.23 -7.14 3.65
C GLN A 39 -5.19 -7.18 2.52
N ARG A 40 -5.63 -7.43 1.28
CA ARG A 40 -4.74 -7.43 0.12
C ARG A 40 -4.02 -6.09 -0.04
N ASP A 41 -4.76 -4.99 0.02
CA ASP A 41 -4.20 -3.66 -0.16
C ASP A 41 -3.19 -3.32 0.96
N ALA A 42 -3.43 -3.80 2.19
CA ALA A 42 -2.46 -3.67 3.29
C ALA A 42 -1.17 -4.46 3.02
N LEU A 43 -1.29 -5.70 2.51
CA LEU A 43 -0.14 -6.51 2.11
C LEU A 43 0.64 -5.86 0.96
N ASP A 44 -0.04 -5.27 -0.03
CA ASP A 44 0.61 -4.60 -1.16
C ASP A 44 1.43 -3.38 -0.69
N VAL A 45 0.93 -2.64 0.31
CA VAL A 45 1.67 -1.54 0.93
C VAL A 45 2.91 -2.05 1.67
N GLU A 46 2.77 -3.12 2.46
CA GLU A 46 3.90 -3.73 3.17
C GLU A 46 4.95 -4.26 2.19
N TRP A 47 4.51 -4.93 1.14
CA TRP A 47 5.38 -5.42 0.07
C TRP A 47 6.12 -4.27 -0.63
N GLY A 48 5.42 -3.17 -0.94
CA GLY A 48 6.02 -1.97 -1.50
C GLY A 48 7.09 -1.38 -0.58
N LYS A 49 6.85 -1.37 0.74
CA LYS A 49 7.84 -0.93 1.73
C LYS A 49 9.07 -1.85 1.74
N LEU A 50 8.87 -3.17 1.75
CA LEU A 50 9.97 -4.15 1.72
C LEU A 50 10.82 -4.02 0.45
N LEU A 51 10.18 -3.80 -0.71
CA LEU A 51 10.88 -3.54 -1.98
C LEU A 51 11.75 -2.28 -1.92
N LEU A 52 11.29 -1.23 -1.24
CA LEU A 52 12.09 -0.01 -1.05
C LEU A 52 13.26 -0.26 -0.10
N GLU A 53 13.06 -1.05 0.96
CA GLU A 53 14.13 -1.47 1.88
C GLU A 53 15.20 -2.28 1.14
N GLU A 54 14.81 -3.27 0.33
CA GLU A 54 15.74 -4.09 -0.47
C GLU A 54 16.44 -3.26 -1.56
N GLY A 55 15.68 -2.42 -2.27
CA GLY A 55 16.21 -1.55 -3.33
C GLY A 55 17.23 -0.53 -2.82
N ALA A 56 17.03 0.01 -1.62
CA ALA A 56 17.99 0.91 -0.98
C ALA A 56 19.33 0.21 -0.71
N TRP A 57 19.29 -1.06 -0.27
CA TRP A 57 20.49 -1.85 0.02
C TRP A 57 21.21 -2.27 -1.28
N ALA A 58 20.45 -2.67 -2.30
CA ALA A 58 20.98 -3.03 -3.61
C ALA A 58 21.63 -1.84 -4.34
N GLN A 59 21.04 -0.64 -4.26
CA GLN A 59 21.65 0.58 -4.82
C GLN A 59 22.90 1.01 -4.06
N HIS A 60 22.89 1.01 -2.73
CA HIS A 60 24.08 1.38 -1.94
C HIS A 60 25.24 0.42 -2.22
N GLN A 61 24.99 -0.89 -2.23
CA GLN A 61 26.05 -1.88 -2.46
C GLN A 61 26.63 -1.79 -3.88
N ARG A 62 25.78 -1.56 -4.91
CA ARG A 62 26.26 -1.32 -6.28
C ARG A 62 27.01 0.00 -6.41
N LEU A 63 26.54 1.06 -5.76
CA LEU A 63 27.18 2.37 -5.79
C LEU A 63 28.55 2.33 -5.11
N GLU A 64 28.66 1.69 -3.95
CA GLU A 64 29.92 1.54 -3.21
C GLU A 64 30.93 0.67 -3.98
N SER A 65 30.49 -0.46 -4.54
CA SER A 65 31.33 -1.27 -5.43
C SER A 65 31.79 -0.45 -6.64
N THR A 66 30.90 0.29 -7.29
CA THR A 66 31.27 1.13 -8.44
C THR A 66 32.24 2.24 -8.04
N ALA A 67 32.04 2.88 -6.88
CA ALA A 67 32.94 3.91 -6.36
C ALA A 67 34.33 3.36 -6.01
N ARG A 68 34.41 2.19 -5.37
CA ARG A 68 35.68 1.53 -5.07
C ARG A 68 36.40 1.06 -6.33
N THR A 69 35.69 0.40 -7.24
CA THR A 69 36.32 -0.29 -8.38
C THR A 69 36.56 0.62 -9.58
N LYS A 70 35.65 1.55 -9.90
CA LYS A 70 35.81 2.46 -11.04
C LYS A 70 36.43 3.82 -10.67
N LEU A 71 36.13 4.34 -9.48
CA LEU A 71 36.63 5.64 -9.03
C LEU A 71 37.81 5.52 -8.06
N GLY A 72 38.21 4.30 -7.68
CA GLY A 72 39.32 4.07 -6.75
C GLY A 72 39.08 4.62 -5.35
N MET A 73 37.83 4.91 -4.99
CA MET A 73 37.51 5.54 -3.70
C MET A 73 37.83 4.58 -2.55
N GLN A 74 38.58 5.09 -1.57
CA GLN A 74 38.90 4.40 -0.32
C GLN A 74 38.27 5.17 0.83
N LEU A 75 37.94 4.46 1.92
CA LEU A 75 37.40 5.11 3.11
C LEU A 75 38.52 5.99 3.72
N PRO A 76 38.32 7.30 3.88
CA PRO A 76 39.35 8.18 4.42
C PRO A 76 39.64 7.82 5.88
N GLN A 77 40.91 7.89 6.27
CA GLN A 77 41.31 7.70 7.66
C GLN A 77 40.92 8.93 8.50
N ALA A 78 40.81 8.77 9.82
CA ALA A 78 40.30 9.82 10.72
C ALA A 78 41.12 11.13 10.60
N GLU A 79 42.40 11.05 10.26
CA GLU A 79 43.31 12.18 10.07
C GLU A 79 43.03 12.97 8.78
N GLN A 80 42.22 12.44 7.86
CA GLN A 80 41.89 13.05 6.56
C GLN A 80 40.52 13.75 6.57
N ILE A 81 39.80 13.72 7.69
CA ILE A 81 38.47 14.31 7.83
C ILE A 81 38.62 15.74 8.36
N VAL A 82 38.38 16.74 7.50
CA VAL A 82 38.38 18.15 7.89
C VAL A 82 36.94 18.60 8.14
N MET A 83 36.65 19.00 9.37
CA MET A 83 35.37 19.60 9.75
C MET A 83 35.36 21.06 9.31
N VAL A 84 34.46 21.42 8.40
CA VAL A 84 34.27 22.82 7.98
C VAL A 84 33.07 23.39 8.74
N ASP A 85 33.32 24.34 9.64
CA ASP A 85 32.24 25.14 10.25
C ASP A 85 31.78 26.19 9.23
N ILE A 86 30.51 26.09 8.85
CA ILE A 86 29.84 26.93 7.85
C ILE A 86 29.65 28.39 8.30
N ARG A 87 30.13 28.76 9.49
CA ARG A 87 30.06 30.13 10.04
C ARG A 87 31.25 31.04 9.68
N ASP A 88 32.27 30.54 8.98
CA ASP A 88 33.49 31.31 8.69
C ASP A 88 33.42 32.20 7.42
N LYS A 89 32.30 32.16 6.66
CA LYS A 89 32.18 32.93 5.40
C LYS A 89 31.57 34.33 5.51
N GLU A 90 31.16 34.80 6.69
CA GLU A 90 30.60 36.16 6.83
C GLU A 90 31.54 37.20 7.45
N SER A 91 32.73 36.83 7.96
CA SER A 91 33.69 37.82 8.50
C SER A 91 34.84 38.07 7.51
N GLY A 92 34.49 38.55 6.33
CA GLY A 92 35.43 38.76 5.23
C GLY A 92 35.20 40.02 4.41
N ARG A 93 34.66 41.10 5.01
CA ARG A 93 34.93 42.51 4.69
C ARG A 93 34.14 43.47 5.55
#